data_AF-A0A178DI76-F1
#
_entry.id   AF-A0A178DI76-F1
#
_cell.length_a   1.000
_cell.length_b   1.000
_cell.length_c   1.000
_cell.angle_alpha   90.00
_cell.angle_beta   90.00
_cell.angle_gamma   90.00
#
_symmetry.space_group_name_H-M   'P 1'
#
loop_
_entity.id
_entity.type
_entity.pdbx_description
1 polymer ?
#
loop_
_entity_poly.entity_id
_entity_poly.type
_entity_poly.pdbx_seq_one_letter_code
_entity_poly.pdbx_strand_id
1 'polypeptide(L)'
;MMKILIFSDSFVEYLYRDQSILSRKVQHYSEFVTLARLYAMGERLLAPKFQSCVLWRFCESLGTGTHISDENICELLQIACTGFTERVREDPMRSQIFWYAAYKITSLQELSMFRQLLSDIEDLGKQLTLWVNKSQPKKVLEPSELQYHRVGPESEYNSQIPFEDVMDLEVPKEEG
;
A
#
# COMPACT_ATOMS: atom_id res chain seq x y z
N MET A 1 12.18 -24.37 6.95
CA MET A 1 12.24 -23.63 5.67
C MET A 1 10.85 -23.66 5.05
N MET A 2 9.96 -22.73 5.41
CA MET A 2 8.60 -22.62 4.84
C MET A 2 8.00 -21.26 5.26
N LYS A 3 8.21 -20.21 4.44
CA LYS A 3 7.60 -18.87 4.61
C LYS A 3 7.34 -18.23 3.23
N ILE A 4 6.74 -18.98 2.30
CA ILE A 4 6.42 -18.46 0.96
C ILE A 4 4.91 -18.43 0.67
N LEU A 5 4.09 -19.18 1.42
CA LEU A 5 2.69 -19.42 1.02
C LEU A 5 1.63 -18.45 1.58
N ILE A 6 2.00 -17.42 2.35
CA ILE A 6 1.02 -16.39 2.82
C ILE A 6 1.15 -15.10 1.98
N PHE A 7 2.19 -14.98 1.14
CA PHE A 7 2.49 -13.75 0.41
C PHE A 7 1.81 -13.64 -0.96
N SER A 8 1.35 -14.76 -1.53
CA SER A 8 0.64 -14.78 -2.81
C SER A 8 -0.73 -14.13 -2.71
N ASP A 9 -1.45 -14.35 -1.61
CA ASP A 9 -2.88 -14.07 -1.57
C ASP A 9 -3.19 -12.58 -1.58
N SER A 10 -2.38 -11.73 -0.93
CA SER A 10 -2.58 -10.27 -0.96
C SER A 10 -2.20 -9.63 -2.29
N PHE A 11 -1.18 -10.14 -2.98
CA PHE A 11 -0.85 -9.66 -4.32
C PHE A 11 -1.86 -10.15 -5.37
N VAL A 12 -2.30 -11.40 -5.25
CA VAL A 12 -3.40 -11.96 -6.03
C VAL A 12 -4.70 -11.22 -5.72
N GLU A 13 -4.96 -10.82 -4.48
CA GLU A 13 -6.10 -9.99 -4.11
C GLU A 13 -6.02 -8.60 -4.74
N TYR A 14 -4.84 -7.95 -4.73
CA TYR A 14 -4.62 -6.71 -5.50
C TYR A 14 -4.88 -6.90 -7.01
N LEU A 15 -4.45 -8.02 -7.59
CA LEU A 15 -4.60 -8.30 -9.02
C LEU A 15 -6.01 -8.73 -9.44
N TYR A 16 -6.73 -9.47 -8.59
CA TYR A 16 -7.96 -10.20 -8.96
C TYR A 16 -9.20 -9.84 -8.13
N ARG A 17 -9.07 -9.10 -7.02
CA ARG A 17 -10.19 -8.69 -6.16
C ARG A 17 -10.15 -7.20 -5.86
N ASP A 18 -10.84 -6.44 -6.70
CA ASP A 18 -11.47 -5.15 -6.41
C ASP A 18 -10.69 -4.20 -5.49
N GLN A 19 -9.37 -4.13 -5.68
CA GLN A 19 -8.48 -3.18 -5.03
C GLN A 19 -8.70 -3.03 -3.51
N SER A 20 -9.05 -4.10 -2.78
CA SER A 20 -9.40 -4.03 -1.33
C SER A 20 -8.26 -3.49 -0.46
N ILE A 21 -7.01 -3.70 -0.90
CA ILE A 21 -5.79 -3.12 -0.33
C ILE A 21 -5.76 -1.59 -0.47
N LEU A 22 -6.60 -1.00 -1.30
CA LEU A 22 -6.65 0.43 -1.60
C LEU A 22 -7.77 1.18 -0.88
N SER A 23 -8.80 0.48 -0.37
CA SER A 23 -10.03 1.13 0.13
C SER A 23 -10.13 1.28 1.65
N ARG A 24 -9.17 0.75 2.43
CA ARG A 24 -9.22 0.79 3.90
C ARG A 24 -8.02 1.52 4.49
N LYS A 25 -8.26 2.50 5.36
CA LYS A 25 -7.20 3.02 6.25
C LYS A 25 -6.58 1.86 7.03
N VAL A 26 -5.27 1.91 7.30
CA VAL A 26 -4.62 0.90 8.13
C VAL A 26 -5.30 0.88 9.50
N GLN A 27 -5.95 -0.25 9.83
CA GLN A 27 -6.70 -0.40 11.08
C GLN A 27 -5.79 -0.95 12.18
N HIS A 28 -4.77 -1.72 11.82
CA HIS A 28 -3.86 -2.37 12.75
C HIS A 28 -2.39 -2.02 12.48
N TYR A 29 -1.62 -1.80 13.55
CA TYR A 29 -0.21 -1.39 13.50
C TYR A 29 0.72 -2.41 12.81
N SER A 30 0.30 -3.67 12.68
CA SER A 30 1.01 -4.72 11.92
C SER A 30 0.83 -4.62 10.40
N GLU A 31 -0.14 -3.83 9.92
CA GLU A 31 -0.34 -3.65 8.48
C GLU A 31 0.78 -2.83 7.85
N PHE A 32 1.49 -1.97 8.61
CA PHE A 32 2.64 -1.22 8.07
C PHE A 32 3.75 -2.13 7.55
N VAL A 33 4.07 -3.20 8.31
CA VAL A 33 5.02 -4.23 7.87
C VAL A 33 4.55 -4.91 6.59
N THR A 34 3.24 -5.20 6.52
CA THR A 34 2.63 -5.82 5.34
C THR A 34 2.73 -4.89 4.13
N LEU A 35 2.42 -3.60 4.28
CA LEU A 35 2.56 -2.61 3.23
C LEU A 35 4.02 -2.48 2.75
N ALA A 36 5.00 -2.42 3.65
CA ALA A 36 6.41 -2.38 3.26
C ALA A 36 6.83 -3.62 2.46
N ARG A 37 6.33 -4.81 2.82
CA ARG A 37 6.58 -6.05 2.06
C ARG A 37 5.91 -6.04 0.70
N LEU A 38 4.66 -5.58 0.60
CA LEU A 38 3.94 -5.43 -0.66
C LEU A 38 4.65 -4.44 -1.59
N TYR A 39 5.19 -3.35 -1.03
CA TYR A 39 5.97 -2.39 -1.78
C TYR A 39 7.23 -3.03 -2.38
N ALA A 40 8.00 -3.77 -1.58
CA ALA A 40 9.16 -4.54 -2.05
C ALA A 40 8.79 -5.60 -3.11
N MET A 41 7.60 -6.20 -2.98
CA MET A 41 7.10 -7.15 -3.98
C MET A 41 6.74 -6.43 -5.29
N GLY A 42 6.09 -5.27 -5.22
CA GLY A 42 5.81 -4.44 -6.39
C GLY A 42 7.07 -4.06 -7.16
N GLU A 43 8.18 -3.81 -6.45
CA GLU A 43 9.49 -3.56 -7.05
C GLU A 43 9.98 -4.75 -7.88
N ARG A 44 9.98 -5.94 -7.27
CA ARG A 44 10.42 -7.19 -7.92
C ARG A 44 9.57 -7.56 -9.12
N LEU A 45 8.30 -7.20 -9.09
CA LEU A 45 7.33 -7.48 -10.15
C LEU A 45 7.24 -6.35 -11.17
N LEU A 46 8.08 -5.30 -11.05
CA LEU A 46 8.07 -4.13 -11.92
C LEU A 46 6.67 -3.51 -12.05
N ALA A 47 5.97 -3.40 -10.92
CA ALA A 47 4.61 -2.89 -10.81
C ALA A 47 4.58 -1.49 -10.15
N PRO A 48 5.05 -0.42 -10.82
CA PRO A 48 5.23 0.91 -10.22
C PRO A 48 3.91 1.56 -9.77
N LYS A 49 2.80 1.26 -10.45
CA LYS A 49 1.47 1.71 -10.04
C LYS A 49 1.04 1.10 -8.71
N PHE A 50 1.28 -0.20 -8.54
CA PHE A 50 1.02 -0.90 -7.27
C PHE A 50 1.87 -0.32 -6.14
N GLN A 51 3.16 -0.13 -6.38
CA GLN A 51 4.06 0.49 -5.41
C GLN A 51 3.58 1.88 -4.98
N SER A 52 3.14 2.69 -5.95
CA SER A 52 2.63 4.05 -5.69
C SER A 52 1.38 4.03 -4.80
N CYS A 53 0.46 3.10 -5.04
CA CYS A 53 -0.72 2.89 -4.19
C CYS A 53 -0.37 2.43 -2.77
N VAL A 54 0.52 1.45 -2.65
CA VAL A 54 0.98 0.93 -1.35
C VAL A 54 1.70 2.01 -0.56
N LEU A 55 2.57 2.78 -1.22
CA LEU A 55 3.29 3.91 -0.64
C LEU A 55 2.33 5.01 -0.17
N TRP A 56 1.35 5.39 -0.99
CA TRP A 56 0.36 6.37 -0.62
C TRP A 56 -0.40 5.95 0.64
N ARG A 57 -0.88 4.71 0.71
CA ARG A 57 -1.60 4.17 1.87
C ARG A 57 -0.74 4.12 3.13
N PHE A 58 0.53 3.76 2.98
CA PHE A 58 1.52 3.80 4.07
C PHE A 58 1.65 5.23 4.62
N CYS A 59 1.86 6.22 3.73
CA CYS A 59 2.06 7.61 4.11
C CYS A 59 0.79 8.24 4.72
N GLU A 60 -0.37 7.97 4.15
CA GLU A 60 -1.65 8.48 4.66
C GLU A 60 -1.90 7.97 6.08
N SER A 61 -1.72 6.66 6.30
CA SER A 61 -1.93 6.01 7.60
C SER A 61 -0.90 6.47 8.64
N LEU A 62 0.34 6.73 8.22
CA LEU A 62 1.37 7.30 9.10
C LEU A 62 1.01 8.73 9.50
N GLY A 63 0.50 9.53 8.56
CA GLY A 63 0.09 10.91 8.76
C GLY A 63 -1.15 11.09 9.65
N THR A 64 -2.00 10.06 9.77
CA THR A 64 -3.14 10.07 10.70
C THR A 64 -2.76 9.76 12.15
N GLY A 65 -1.47 9.56 12.45
CA GLY A 65 -0.98 9.32 13.81
C GLY A 65 -1.17 7.89 14.30
N THR A 66 -1.34 6.92 13.39
CA THR A 66 -1.44 5.51 13.76
C THR A 66 -0.15 5.07 14.47
N HIS A 67 -0.30 4.53 15.66
CA HIS A 67 0.84 4.06 16.45
C HIS A 67 1.44 2.79 15.82
N ILE A 68 2.75 2.77 15.62
CA ILE A 68 3.49 1.56 15.22
C ILE A 68 4.28 1.09 16.45
N SER A 69 4.19 -0.20 16.79
CA SER A 69 4.96 -0.76 17.90
C SER A 69 6.45 -0.74 17.59
N ASP A 70 7.29 -0.62 18.62
CA ASP A 70 8.74 -0.52 18.45
C ASP A 70 9.32 -1.79 17.77
N GLU A 71 8.74 -2.96 18.01
CA GLU A 71 9.12 -4.21 17.31
C GLU A 71 8.84 -4.13 15.81
N ASN A 72 7.68 -3.59 15.43
CA ASN A 72 7.32 -3.42 14.03
C ASN A 72 8.20 -2.36 13.35
N ILE A 73 8.65 -1.34 14.08
CA ILE A 73 9.62 -0.38 13.55
C ILE A 73 10.95 -1.08 13.24
N CYS A 74 11.41 -1.98 14.11
CA CYS A 74 12.62 -2.77 13.85
C CYS A 74 12.46 -3.67 12.61
N GLU A 75 11.30 -4.31 12.46
CA GLU A 75 10.99 -5.12 11.28
C GLU A 75 10.92 -4.27 9.99
N LEU A 76 10.34 -3.08 10.07
CA LEU A 76 10.31 -2.12 8.96
C LEU A 76 11.72 -1.68 8.56
N LEU A 77 12.60 -1.40 9.52
CA LEU A 77 14.00 -1.05 9.26
C LEU A 77 14.74 -2.20 8.58
N GLN A 78 14.52 -3.44 9.01
CA GLN A 78 15.09 -4.62 8.37
C GLN A 78 14.64 -4.73 6.91
N ILE A 79 13.34 -4.57 6.64
CA ILE A 79 12.78 -4.56 5.29
C ILE A 79 13.37 -3.41 4.47
N ALA A 80 13.49 -2.22 5.04
CA ALA A 80 14.01 -1.06 4.33
C ALA A 80 15.48 -1.23 3.91
N CYS A 81 16.28 -1.93 4.73
CA CYS A 81 17.69 -2.18 4.43
C CYS A 81 17.91 -3.36 3.47
N THR A 82 17.08 -4.40 3.54
CA THR A 82 17.33 -5.67 2.83
C THR A 82 16.32 -5.99 1.73
N GLY A 83 15.15 -5.35 1.77
CA GLY A 83 13.99 -5.68 0.97
C GLY A 83 13.86 -4.91 -0.33
N PHE A 84 14.38 -3.67 -0.39
CA PHE A 84 14.28 -2.80 -1.56
C PHE A 84 15.58 -2.78 -2.37
N THR A 85 15.48 -2.84 -3.70
CA THR A 85 16.63 -2.90 -4.62
C THR A 85 17.16 -1.53 -5.02
N GLU A 86 16.33 -0.48 -4.98
CA GLU A 86 16.74 0.91 -5.18
C GLU A 86 17.68 1.42 -4.07
N ARG A 87 18.52 2.42 -4.38
CA ARG A 87 19.50 2.98 -3.44
C ARG A 87 18.83 3.76 -2.30
N VAL A 88 19.53 3.79 -1.16
CA VAL A 88 19.05 4.30 0.15
C VAL A 88 18.44 5.71 0.11
N ARG A 89 18.89 6.58 -0.80
CA ARG A 89 18.46 7.99 -0.86
C ARG A 89 17.33 8.26 -1.86
N GLU A 90 16.95 7.28 -2.65
CA GLU A 90 16.00 7.47 -3.76
C GLU A 90 14.64 6.82 -3.47
N ASP A 91 14.62 5.76 -2.66
CA ASP A 91 13.40 5.03 -2.35
C ASP A 91 12.48 5.83 -1.39
N PRO A 92 11.24 6.17 -1.81
CA PRO A 92 10.30 6.93 -0.99
C PRO A 92 9.80 6.17 0.25
N MET A 93 9.61 4.85 0.16
CA MET A 93 9.12 4.03 1.28
C MET A 93 10.17 3.95 2.38
N ARG A 94 11.42 3.68 1.99
CA ARG A 94 12.59 3.71 2.86
C ARG A 94 12.71 5.05 3.56
N SER A 95 12.57 6.15 2.84
CA SER A 95 12.65 7.50 3.43
C SER A 95 11.62 7.71 4.54
N GLN A 96 10.38 7.24 4.37
CA GLN A 96 9.34 7.32 5.39
C GLN A 96 9.65 6.45 6.61
N ILE A 97 10.11 5.21 6.39
CA ILE A 97 10.48 4.27 7.46
C ILE A 97 11.63 4.84 8.30
N PHE A 98 12.68 5.33 7.64
CA PHE A 98 13.86 5.87 8.32
C PHE A 98 13.54 7.16 9.09
N TRP A 99 12.71 8.04 8.53
CA TRP A 99 12.22 9.21 9.25
C TRP A 99 11.46 8.81 10.52
N TYR A 100 10.52 7.87 10.43
CA TYR A 100 9.70 7.46 11.57
C TYR A 100 10.53 6.77 12.66
N ALA A 101 11.47 5.91 12.26
CA ALA A 101 12.41 5.28 13.18
C ALA A 101 13.32 6.30 13.87
N ALA A 102 13.82 7.32 13.14
CA ALA A 102 14.61 8.39 13.73
C ALA A 102 13.78 9.25 14.72
N TYR A 103 12.49 9.47 14.44
CA TYR A 103 11.56 10.13 15.36
C TYR A 103 11.35 9.33 16.66
N LYS A 104 11.40 7.99 16.57
CA LYS A 104 11.25 7.05 17.71
C LYS A 104 12.59 6.57 18.28
N ILE A 105 13.71 7.20 17.92
CA ILE A 105 15.05 6.65 18.22
C ILE A 105 15.29 6.42 19.72
N THR A 106 14.70 7.24 20.59
CA THR A 106 14.86 7.12 22.04
C THR A 106 14.19 5.86 22.60
N SER A 107 13.02 5.43 22.09
CA SER A 107 12.41 4.17 22.53
C SER A 107 13.15 2.97 21.95
N LEU A 108 13.56 3.05 20.68
CA LEU A 108 14.25 1.96 19.99
C LEU A 108 15.60 1.59 20.63
N GLN A 109 16.35 2.57 21.16
CA GLN A 109 17.65 2.33 21.81
C GLN A 109 17.58 1.40 23.03
N GLU A 110 16.43 1.31 23.68
CA GLU A 110 16.21 0.42 24.82
C GLU A 110 15.97 -1.04 24.41
N LEU A 111 15.64 -1.30 23.14
CA LEU A 111 15.35 -2.63 22.65
C LEU A 111 16.61 -3.42 22.29
N SER A 112 16.72 -4.63 22.83
CA SER A 112 17.78 -5.58 22.46
C SER A 112 17.76 -5.93 20.97
N MET A 113 16.57 -6.09 20.37
CA MET A 113 16.43 -6.37 18.94
C MET A 113 16.94 -5.23 18.06
N PHE A 114 16.78 -3.98 18.48
CA PHE A 114 17.28 -2.84 17.72
C PHE A 114 18.82 -2.77 17.78
N ARG A 115 19.41 -3.05 18.96
CA ARG A 115 20.87 -3.16 19.11
C ARG A 115 21.45 -4.30 18.26
N GLN A 116 20.75 -5.43 18.21
CA GLN A 116 21.11 -6.54 17.31
C GLN A 116 21.04 -6.08 15.85
N LEU A 117 19.96 -5.41 15.45
CA LEU A 117 19.78 -4.91 14.09
C LEU A 117 20.88 -3.92 13.67
N LEU A 118 21.32 -3.05 14.58
CA LEU A 118 22.47 -2.15 14.35
C LEU A 118 23.79 -2.90 14.16
N SER A 119 23.93 -4.07 14.78
CA SER A 119 25.12 -4.92 14.64
C SER A 119 25.07 -5.73 13.34
N ASP A 120 23.88 -6.16 12.93
CA ASP A 120 23.67 -6.97 11.74
C ASP A 120 23.75 -6.15 10.43
N ILE A 121 23.45 -4.84 10.49
CA ILE A 121 23.37 -3.97 9.32
C ILE A 121 24.38 -2.83 9.44
N GLU A 122 25.53 -2.99 8.78
CA GLU A 122 26.75 -2.16 8.90
C GLU A 122 26.54 -0.64 8.70
N ASP A 123 25.50 -0.24 7.97
CA ASP A 123 25.21 1.18 7.69
C ASP A 123 23.90 1.70 8.30
N LEU A 124 23.15 0.87 9.03
CA LEU A 124 21.85 1.28 9.59
C LEU A 124 21.99 2.51 10.51
N GLY A 125 22.96 2.48 11.41
CA GLY A 125 23.21 3.59 12.33
C GLY A 125 23.54 4.89 11.59
N LYS A 126 24.41 4.83 10.57
CA LYS A 126 24.77 5.99 9.74
C LYS A 126 23.54 6.53 9.03
N GLN A 127 22.72 5.66 8.44
CA GLN A 127 21.51 6.07 7.74
C GLN A 127 20.50 6.72 8.69
N LEU A 128 20.27 6.15 9.87
CA LEU A 128 19.39 6.74 10.88
C LEU A 128 19.85 8.13 11.32
N THR A 129 21.15 8.34 11.53
CA THR A 129 21.67 9.67 11.92
C THR A 129 21.40 10.76 10.88
N LEU A 130 21.27 10.41 9.59
CA LEU A 130 20.91 11.38 8.55
C LEU A 130 19.46 11.88 8.67
N TRP A 131 18.61 11.13 9.37
CA TRP A 131 17.19 11.41 9.56
C TRP A 131 16.84 12.00 10.93
N VAL A 132 17.76 11.94 11.89
CA VAL A 132 17.60 12.62 13.18
C VAL A 132 17.40 14.12 12.95
N ASN A 133 16.35 14.68 13.55
CA ASN A 133 15.93 16.08 13.40
C ASN A 133 15.50 16.51 11.99
N LYS A 134 15.26 15.56 11.06
CA LYS A 134 14.67 15.88 9.76
C LYS A 134 13.15 15.99 9.87
N SER A 135 12.58 16.91 9.09
CA SER A 135 11.14 16.96 8.88
C SER A 135 10.66 15.71 8.14
N GLN A 136 9.39 15.35 8.31
CA GLN A 136 8.76 14.26 7.58
C GLN A 136 8.97 14.42 6.06
N PRO A 137 9.29 13.34 5.32
CA PRO A 137 9.38 13.42 3.87
C PRO A 137 8.05 13.86 3.25
N LYS A 138 8.10 14.46 2.05
CA LYS A 138 6.94 15.03 1.38
C LYS A 138 5.77 14.05 1.32
N LYS A 139 4.57 14.57 1.53
CA LYS A 139 3.32 13.81 1.42
C LYS A 139 3.20 13.28 -0.02
N VAL A 140 2.90 11.99 -0.14
CA VAL A 140 2.72 11.31 -1.42
C VAL A 140 1.35 11.68 -1.98
N LEU A 141 1.28 12.01 -3.27
CA LEU A 141 0.03 12.31 -3.96
C LEU A 141 -0.80 11.05 -4.11
N GLU A 142 -2.13 11.18 -4.01
CA GLU A 142 -3.07 10.09 -4.25
C GLU A 142 -2.97 9.65 -5.73
N PRO A 143 -2.63 8.38 -6.01
CA PRO A 143 -2.59 7.86 -7.37
C PRO A 143 -3.94 8.03 -8.06
N SER A 144 -3.93 8.32 -9.36
CA SER A 144 -5.15 8.55 -10.14
C SER A 144 -6.05 7.32 -10.18
N GLU A 145 -5.47 6.11 -10.07
CA GLU A 145 -6.21 4.85 -9.99
C GLU A 145 -7.20 4.81 -8.81
N LEU A 146 -6.94 5.55 -7.72
CA LEU A 146 -7.82 5.64 -6.55
C LEU A 146 -8.94 6.68 -6.72
N GLN A 147 -8.77 7.63 -7.62
CA GLN A 147 -9.72 8.72 -7.84
C GLN A 147 -10.97 8.24 -8.58
N TYR A 148 -10.84 7.21 -9.43
CA TYR A 148 -11.96 6.63 -10.19
C TYR A 148 -13.00 5.90 -9.33
N HIS A 149 -12.75 5.67 -8.04
CA HIS A 149 -13.69 5.00 -7.12
C HIS A 149 -14.46 5.97 -6.20
N ARG A 150 -14.21 7.29 -6.29
CA ARG A 150 -15.07 8.29 -5.62
C ARG A 150 -16.28 8.71 -6.45
N VAL A 151 -16.38 8.26 -7.69
CA VAL A 151 -17.65 8.31 -8.40
C VAL A 151 -18.53 7.27 -7.71
N GLY A 152 -19.51 7.74 -6.95
CA GLY A 152 -20.54 6.87 -6.37
C GLY A 152 -21.18 6.00 -7.46
N PRO A 153 -21.94 4.96 -7.11
CA PRO A 153 -22.64 4.19 -8.13
C PRO A 153 -23.40 5.20 -8.98
N GLU A 154 -23.09 5.28 -10.28
CA GLU A 154 -24.01 5.85 -11.25
C GLU A 154 -25.19 4.88 -11.36
N SER A 155 -25.95 4.77 -10.27
CA SER A 155 -27.25 4.15 -10.24
C SER A 155 -28.23 5.23 -10.64
N GLU A 156 -28.47 5.31 -11.94
CA GLU A 156 -29.79 5.62 -12.49
C GLU A 156 -29.79 5.11 -13.94
N TYR A 157 -29.71 3.78 -14.09
CA TYR A 157 -30.39 3.15 -15.22
C TYR A 157 -31.86 3.56 -15.09
N ASN A 158 -32.27 4.51 -15.92
CA ASN A 158 -33.64 5.00 -15.98
C ASN A 158 -34.53 3.86 -16.50
N SER A 159 -34.94 2.99 -15.58
CA SER A 159 -35.82 1.86 -15.83
C SER A 159 -37.26 2.36 -15.81
N GLN A 160 -37.58 3.21 -16.79
CA GLN A 160 -38.94 3.56 -17.15
C GLN A 160 -39.13 3.22 -18.63
N ILE A 161 -39.17 1.92 -18.91
CA ILE A 161 -39.90 1.41 -20.07
C ILE A 161 -41.18 0.80 -19.48
N PRO A 162 -42.35 1.44 -19.62
CA PRO A 162 -43.62 0.78 -19.39
C PRO A 162 -43.78 -0.33 -20.43
N PHE A 163 -43.83 -1.57 -19.96
CA PHE A 163 -44.36 -2.70 -20.71
C PHE A 163 -45.88 -2.61 -20.70
N GLU A 164 -46.47 -2.33 -21.87
CA GLU A 164 -47.85 -2.59 -22.33
C GLU A 164 -47.94 -1.76 -23.64
N ASP A 165 -47.91 -2.34 -24.84
CA ASP A 165 -48.99 -3.13 -25.39
C ASP A 165 -48.54 -3.95 -26.62
N VAL A 166 -49.05 -5.18 -26.66
CA VAL A 166 -49.51 -5.94 -27.84
C VAL A 166 -48.52 -6.28 -28.96
N MET A 167 -48.15 -7.56 -28.96
CA MET A 167 -47.86 -8.33 -30.17
C MET A 167 -49.04 -8.23 -31.15
N ASP A 168 -48.85 -7.58 -32.29
CA ASP A 168 -49.61 -7.85 -33.51
C ASP A 168 -48.65 -8.36 -34.59
N LEU A 169 -48.52 -9.68 -34.62
CA LEU A 169 -48.02 -10.43 -35.76
C LEU A 169 -49.22 -10.81 -36.62
N GLU A 170 -49.49 -10.12 -37.72
CA GLU A 170 -50.21 -10.73 -38.85
C GLU A 170 -49.70 -10.27 -40.24
N VAL A 171 -49.00 -11.22 -40.87
CA VAL A 171 -49.06 -11.71 -42.25
C VAL A 171 -48.63 -10.81 -43.43
N PRO A 172 -47.60 -11.22 -44.22
CA PRO A 172 -47.29 -10.63 -45.52
C PRO A 172 -48.30 -11.10 -46.59
N LYS A 173 -48.82 -10.16 -47.38
CA LYS A 173 -49.60 -10.47 -48.59
C LYS A 173 -48.64 -10.83 -49.73
N GLU A 174 -48.74 -12.07 -50.20
CA GLU A 174 -48.17 -12.50 -51.48
C GLU A 174 -48.86 -11.80 -52.65
N GLU A 175 -48.06 -11.57 -53.70
CA GLU A 175 -48.44 -11.01 -54.99
C GLU A 175 -49.37 -11.95 -55.78
N GLY A 176 -50.30 -11.34 -56.51
CA GLY A 176 -51.08 -11.91 -57.60
C GLY A 176 -51.59 -10.79 -58.49
#